data_AF-A0A831ZRB7-F1
#
_entry.id   AF-A0A831ZRB7-F1
#
_cell.length_a   1.000
_cell.length_b   1.000
_cell.length_c   1.000
_cell.angle_alpha   90.00
_cell.angle_beta   90.00
_cell.angle_gamma   90.00
#
_symmetry.space_group_name_H-M   'P 1'
#
loop_
_entity.id
_entity.type
_entity.pdbx_description
1 polymer ?
#
loop_
_entity_poly.entity_id
_entity_poly.type
_entity_poly.pdbx_seq_one_letter_code
_entity_poly.pdbx_strand_id
1 'polypeptide(L)'
;MKRGLIVYVTGGGELHEDSWGSYACMDRFGADTVGVARSEFDIAENWWRMITQGMQEILCVRAQVSDEGMRILGTPLRICG
;
A
#
# COMPACT_ATOMS: atom_id res chain seq x y z
N MET A 1 -15.34 -6.84 6.31
CA MET A 1 -13.99 -7.26 6.76
C MET A 1 -13.08 -6.07 6.49
N LYS A 2 -12.33 -5.58 7.48
CA LYS A 2 -11.49 -4.39 7.31
C LYS A 2 -10.18 -4.76 6.61
N ARG A 3 -9.82 -4.07 5.53
CA ARG A 3 -8.64 -4.34 4.70
C ARG A 3 -7.66 -3.17 4.70
N GLY A 4 -6.40 -3.45 5.00
CA GLY A 4 -5.28 -2.53 4.79
C GLY A 4 -4.55 -2.80 3.48
N LEU A 5 -4.00 -1.75 2.88
CA LEU A 5 -3.14 -1.83 1.69
C LEU A 5 -1.80 -1.13 1.95
N ILE A 6 -0.70 -1.85 1.75
CA ILE A 6 0.64 -1.28 1.74
C ILE A 6 1.10 -1.16 0.29
N VAL A 7 1.47 0.04 -0.13
CA VAL A 7 2.05 0.31 -1.45
C VAL A 7 3.56 0.46 -1.28
N TYR A 8 4.30 -0.58 -1.66
CA TYR A 8 5.76 -0.58 -1.68
C TYR A 8 6.28 0.07 -2.97
N VAL A 9 6.73 1.32 -2.86
CA VAL A 9 7.31 2.08 -3.98
C VAL A 9 8.76 1.65 -4.19
N THR A 10 8.97 0.87 -5.23
CA THR A 10 10.28 0.28 -5.58
C THR A 10 11.14 1.17 -6.49
N GLY A 11 10.64 2.33 -6.88
CA GLY A 11 11.40 3.33 -7.64
C GLY A 11 10.54 4.42 -8.27
N GLY A 12 11.21 5.51 -8.65
CA GLY A 12 10.63 6.67 -9.31
C GLY A 12 10.22 7.79 -8.34
N GLY A 13 9.13 8.49 -8.66
CA GLY A 13 8.68 9.69 -7.94
C GLY A 13 8.09 9.45 -6.54
N GLU A 14 7.65 10.53 -5.88
CA GLU A 14 7.05 10.44 -4.55
C GLU A 14 5.58 10.05 -4.60
N LEU A 15 5.20 9.05 -3.79
CA LEU A 15 3.82 8.79 -3.41
C LEU A 15 3.63 9.16 -1.94
N HIS A 16 2.55 9.89 -1.65
CA HIS A 16 2.13 10.28 -0.30
C HIS A 16 0.82 9.58 0.05
N GLU A 17 0.59 9.27 1.34
CA GLU A 17 -0.62 8.56 1.81
C GLU A 17 -1.91 9.32 1.43
N ASP A 18 -1.87 10.66 1.45
CA ASP A 18 -3.01 11.53 1.10
C ASP A 18 -3.05 11.94 -0.39
N SER A 19 -2.31 11.26 -1.26
CA SER A 19 -2.29 11.56 -2.69
C SER A 19 -3.42 10.87 -3.46
N TRP A 20 -3.81 11.45 -4.61
CA TRP A 20 -4.75 10.84 -5.55
C TRP A 20 -4.37 9.40 -5.95
N GLY A 21 -3.06 9.11 -6.07
CA GLY A 21 -2.57 7.77 -6.37
C GLY A 21 -2.90 6.76 -5.27
N SER A 22 -2.80 7.16 -4.00
CA SER A 22 -3.12 6.33 -2.84
C SER A 22 -4.62 6.03 -2.77
N TYR A 23 -5.47 7.03 -3.01
CA TYR A 23 -6.93 6.82 -3.08
C TYR A 23 -7.34 5.90 -4.22
N ALA A 24 -6.74 6.04 -5.41
CA ALA A 24 -6.99 5.14 -6.54
C ALA A 24 -6.57 3.69 -6.22
N CYS A 25 -5.49 3.51 -5.46
CA CYS A 25 -5.07 2.22 -4.94
C CYS A 25 -6.09 1.64 -3.96
N MET A 26 -6.58 2.44 -3.02
CA MET A 26 -7.61 2.00 -2.07
C MET A 26 -8.87 1.51 -2.77
N ASP A 27 -9.37 2.26 -3.75
CA ASP A 27 -10.55 1.85 -4.54
C ASP A 27 -10.30 0.54 -5.30
N ARG A 28 -9.18 0.46 -6.03
CA ARG A 28 -8.80 -0.72 -6.82
C ARG A 28 -8.69 -2.00 -5.99
N PHE A 29 -8.22 -1.91 -4.74
CA PHE A 29 -8.01 -3.06 -3.87
C PHE A 29 -9.08 -3.22 -2.78
N GLY A 30 -10.10 -2.34 -2.75
CA GLY A 30 -11.14 -2.33 -1.71
C GLY A 30 -10.55 -2.21 -0.31
N ALA A 31 -9.59 -1.30 -0.12
CA ALA A 31 -8.91 -1.09 1.15
C ALA A 31 -9.53 0.07 1.94
N ASP A 32 -9.64 -0.10 3.25
CA ASP A 32 -10.12 0.92 4.21
C ASP A 32 -8.99 1.86 4.65
N THR A 33 -7.73 1.42 4.55
CA THR A 33 -6.55 2.21 4.90
C THR A 33 -5.40 1.90 3.95
N VAL A 34 -4.53 2.88 3.72
CA VAL A 34 -3.35 2.79 2.87
C VAL A 34 -2.10 3.23 3.62
N GLY A 35 -1.01 2.51 3.41
CA GLY A 35 0.32 2.86 3.89
C GLY A 35 1.30 2.89 2.73
N VAL A 36 2.16 3.90 2.66
CA VAL A 36 3.22 3.95 1.65
C VAL A 36 4.52 3.49 2.28
N ALA A 37 5.22 2.58 1.60
CA ALA A 37 6.50 2.05 2.02
C ALA A 37 7.57 2.27 0.94
N ARG A 38 8.79 2.61 1.35
CA ARG A 38 9.98 2.73 0.49
C ARG A 38 11.10 1.78 0.90
N SER A 39 10.91 1.06 2.00
CA SER A 39 11.80 0.01 2.48
C SER A 39 11.00 -1.15 3.07
N GLU A 40 11.63 -2.30 3.25
CA GLU A 40 11.04 -3.43 3.97
C GLU A 40 10.73 -3.09 5.43
N PHE A 41 11.44 -2.14 6.02
CA PHE A 41 11.17 -1.65 7.37
C PHE A 41 9.86 -0.86 7.41
N ASP A 42 9.63 0.02 6.43
CA ASP A 42 8.37 0.78 6.31
C ASP A 42 7.18 -0.18 6.11
N ILE A 43 7.38 -1.29 5.37
CA ILE A 43 6.35 -2.33 5.24
C ILE A 43 6.01 -2.92 6.61
N ALA A 44 7.03 -3.27 7.41
CA ALA A 44 6.84 -3.85 8.73
C ALA A 44 6.14 -2.86 9.69
N GLU A 45 6.54 -1.58 9.67
CA GLU A 45 5.91 -0.52 10.46
C GLU A 45 4.43 -0.33 10.07
N ASN A 46 4.16 -0.22 8.77
CA ASN A 46 2.80 -0.09 8.25
C ASN A 46 1.93 -1.29 8.62
N TRP A 47 2.46 -2.50 8.48
CA TRP A 47 1.77 -3.73 8.86
C TRP A 47 1.40 -3.73 10.35
N TRP A 48 2.35 -3.40 11.23
CA TRP A 48 2.10 -3.32 12.67
C TRP A 48 1.04 -2.25 13.01
N ARG A 49 1.16 -1.06 12.41
CA ARG A 49 0.19 0.04 12.57
C ARG A 49 -1.21 -0.40 12.14
N MET A 50 -1.35 -1.08 11.00
CA MET A 50 -2.65 -1.54 10.50
C MET A 50 -3.26 -2.65 11.36
N ILE A 51 -2.45 -3.58 11.87
CA ILE A 51 -2.92 -4.61 12.82
C ILE A 51 -3.45 -3.97 14.09
N THR A 52 -2.69 -3.04 14.68
CA THR A 52 -3.10 -2.36 15.92
C THR A 52 -4.34 -1.47 15.72
N GLN A 53 -4.63 -1.06 14.48
CA GLN A 53 -5.88 -0.37 14.09
C GLN A 53 -7.05 -1.33 13.77
N GLY A 54 -6.84 -2.64 13.89
CA GLY A 54 -7.90 -3.65 13.71
C GLY A 54 -8.18 -4.03 12.26
N MET A 55 -7.21 -3.86 11.35
CA MET A 55 -7.29 -4.46 10.01
C MET A 55 -7.24 -5.98 10.12
N GLN A 56 -8.09 -6.65 9.35
CA GLN A 56 -8.27 -8.11 9.37
C GLN A 56 -7.60 -8.79 8.18
N GLU A 57 -7.38 -8.05 7.10
CA GLU A 57 -6.62 -8.47 5.93
C GLU A 57 -5.65 -7.34 5.56
N ILE A 58 -4.41 -7.67 5.23
CA ILE A 58 -3.43 -6.68 4.75
C ILE A 58 -2.79 -7.19 3.47
N LEU A 59 -2.94 -6.41 2.40
CA LEU A 59 -2.28 -6.65 1.11
C LEU A 59 -1.07 -5.73 0.97
N CYS A 60 0.00 -6.24 0.38
CA CYS A 60 1.17 -5.47 -0.02
C CYS A 60 1.34 -5.57 -1.54
N VAL A 61 1.41 -4.42 -2.20
CA VAL A 61 1.61 -4.32 -3.64
C VAL A 61 2.89 -3.55 -3.93
N ARG A 62 3.64 -3.99 -4.94
CA ARG A 62 4.77 -3.22 -5.45
C ARG A 62 4.28 -2.21 -6.47
N ALA A 63 4.84 -1.01 -6.44
CA ALA A 63 4.52 0.04 -7.38
C ALA A 63 5.80 0.73 -7.88
N GLN A 64 5.71 1.24 -9.11
CA GLN A 64 6.60 2.26 -9.66
C GLN A 64 5.80 3.53 -9.90
N VAL A 65 6.37 4.67 -9.56
CA VAL A 65 5.74 5.99 -9.69
C VAL A 65 6.53 6.81 -10.70
N SER A 66 5.87 7.37 -11.71
CA SER A 66 6.47 8.28 -12.69
C SER A 66 5.58 9.50 -12.89
N ASP A 67 6.03 10.44 -13.72
CA ASP A 67 5.25 11.62 -14.11
C ASP A 67 3.94 11.25 -14.83
N GLU A 68 3.90 10.05 -15.44
CA GLU A 68 2.73 9.51 -16.15
C GLU A 68 1.74 8.82 -15.20
N GLY A 69 2.10 8.66 -13.93
CA GLY A 69 1.27 8.05 -12.89
C GLY A 69 1.93 6.85 -12.21
N MET A 70 1.09 5.96 -11.68
CA MET A 70 1.53 4.82 -10.88
C MET A 70 1.22 3.49 -11.56
N ARG A 71 2.21 2.59 -11.59
CA ARG A 71 2.07 1.24 -12.13
C ARG A 71 2.29 0.19 -11.05
N ILE A 72 1.30 -0.69 -10.87
CA ILE A 72 1.42 -1.86 -9.98
C ILE A 72 2.25 -2.95 -10.66
N LEU A 73 3.14 -3.59 -9.89
CA LEU A 73 4.09 -4.59 -10.35
C LEU A 73 3.81 -5.97 -9.73
N GLY A 74 3.46 -6.92 -10.59
CA GLY A 74 3.20 -8.31 -10.20
C GLY A 74 1.90 -8.48 -9.41
N THR A 75 1.82 -9.58 -8.67
CA THR A 75 0.63 -9.96 -7.90
C THR A 75 0.68 -9.35 -6.49
N PRO A 76 -0.44 -8.87 -5.93
CA PRO A 76 -0.53 -8.49 -4.53
C PRO A 76 -0.14 -9.65 -3.61
N LEU A 77 0.68 -9.36 -2.60
CA LEU A 77 1.02 -10.32 -1.55
C LEU A 77 0.09 -10.10 -0.36
N ARG A 78 -0.56 -11.16 0.14
CA ARG A 78 -1.28 -11.09 1.40
C ARG A 78 -0.32 -11.36 2.55
N ILE A 79 -0.20 -10.40 3.47
CA ILE A 79 0.73 -10.47 4.62
C ILE A 79 0.00 -10.54 5.97
N CYS A 80 -1.33 -10.47 5.96
CA CYS A 80 -2.23 -10.75 7.08
C CYS A 80 -3.61 -11.14 6.52
N GLY A 81 -4.31 -12.08 7.15
CA GLY A 81 -5.66 -12.52 6.74
C GLY A 81 -5.68 -13.87 6.05
#